data_AF-A0A2D9M8N2-F1
#
_entry.id   AF-A0A2D9M8N2-F1
#
_cell.length_a   1.000
_cell.length_b   1.000
_cell.length_c   1.000
_cell.angle_alpha   90.00
_cell.angle_beta   90.00
_cell.angle_gamma   90.00
#
_symmetry.space_group_name_H-M   'P 1'
#
loop_
_entity.id
_entity.type
_entity.pdbx_description
1 polymer ?
#
loop_
_entity_poly.entity_id
_entity_poly.type
_entity_poly.pdbx_seq_one_letter_code
_entity_poly.pdbx_strand_id
1 'polypeptide(L)'
;MPRKGKGQKIQAATGQQYGQAKAQEEAQAVVPLAEMPAPPRARPAENGPLRRPSERPQEAIGTGPMPAAPAPVQGVDTEQLRSQLPALEAIASQPGASSQTKAFVRQLRMVAMRNGVA
;
A
#
# COMPACT_ATOMS: atom_id res chain seq x y z
N MET A 1 29.70 6.22 25.38
CA MET A 1 28.87 6.93 24.37
C MET A 1 29.23 6.43 22.98
N PRO A 2 28.32 5.82 22.19
CA PRO A 2 28.65 5.29 20.88
C PRO A 2 28.29 6.27 19.74
N ARG A 3 29.18 6.36 18.74
CA ARG A 3 29.09 7.23 17.56
C ARG A 3 28.05 6.70 16.57
N LYS A 4 27.17 7.56 16.06
CA LYS A 4 26.00 7.19 15.24
C LYS A 4 26.12 7.73 13.81
N GLY A 5 27.15 7.29 13.07
CA GLY A 5 27.18 7.39 11.61
C GLY A 5 26.35 6.24 11.04
N LYS A 6 25.17 6.53 10.49
CA LYS A 6 24.26 5.52 9.94
C LYS A 6 24.77 5.06 8.58
N GLY A 7 25.57 4.00 8.55
CA GLY A 7 25.67 3.13 7.37
C GLY A 7 24.28 2.57 7.05
N GLN A 8 23.90 2.55 5.77
CA GLN A 8 22.64 1.95 5.35
C GLN A 8 22.66 0.47 5.74
N LYS A 9 21.62 0.04 6.46
CA LYS A 9 21.47 -1.37 6.80
C LYS A 9 21.02 -2.09 5.54
N ILE A 10 21.89 -2.93 5.00
CA ILE A 10 21.55 -3.89 3.95
C ILE A 10 20.43 -4.77 4.51
N GLN A 11 19.26 -4.74 3.88
CA GLN A 11 18.08 -5.49 4.32
C GLN A 11 17.56 -6.31 3.16
N ALA A 12 17.60 -7.63 3.32
CA ALA A 12 16.89 -8.56 2.45
C ALA A 12 15.43 -8.70 2.94
N ALA A 13 14.49 -8.88 2.01
CA ALA A 13 13.09 -9.06 2.34
C ALA A 13 12.85 -10.34 3.15
N THR A 14 11.98 -10.30 4.16
CA THR A 14 11.65 -11.47 4.99
C THR A 14 10.86 -12.52 4.20
N GLY A 15 11.32 -13.77 4.21
CA GLY A 15 10.69 -14.91 3.52
C GLY A 15 11.36 -15.36 2.22
N GLN A 16 12.53 -14.81 1.89
CA GLN A 16 13.32 -15.22 0.71
C GLN A 16 13.87 -16.64 0.88
N GLN A 17 13.82 -17.42 -0.20
CA GLN A 17 14.40 -18.76 -0.27
C GLN A 17 15.93 -18.70 -0.06
N TYR A 18 16.49 -19.69 0.63
CA TYR A 18 17.92 -19.74 0.94
C TYR A 18 18.78 -19.57 -0.33
N GLY A 19 19.62 -18.53 -0.37
CA GLY A 19 20.43 -18.13 -1.53
C GLY A 19 20.05 -16.78 -2.14
N GLN A 20 18.77 -16.43 -2.17
CA GLN A 20 18.30 -15.17 -2.75
C GLN A 20 18.60 -13.95 -1.87
N ALA A 21 18.60 -14.14 -0.55
CA ALA A 21 18.98 -13.10 0.41
C ALA A 21 20.44 -12.65 0.22
N LYS A 22 21.35 -13.60 0.00
CA LYS A 22 22.78 -13.31 -0.18
C LYS A 22 23.06 -12.54 -1.47
N ALA A 23 22.37 -12.87 -2.56
CA ALA A 23 22.47 -12.13 -3.82
C ALA A 23 21.99 -10.67 -3.68
N GLN A 24 20.95 -10.42 -2.87
CA GLN A 24 20.47 -9.07 -2.58
C GLN A 24 21.47 -8.28 -1.73
N GLU A 25 22.11 -8.94 -0.78
CA GLU A 25 23.14 -8.33 0.07
C GLU A 25 24.38 -7.95 -0.74
N GLU A 26 24.86 -8.85 -1.61
CA GLU A 26 26.01 -8.60 -2.47
C GLU A 26 25.73 -7.49 -3.50
N ALA A 27 24.53 -7.44 -4.07
CA ALA A 27 24.13 -6.37 -4.99
C ALA A 27 24.13 -4.98 -4.32
N GLN A 28 23.79 -4.92 -3.03
CA GLN A 28 23.81 -3.68 -2.24
C GLN A 28 25.23 -3.29 -1.79
N ALA A 29 26.16 -4.26 -1.75
CA ALA A 29 27.54 -4.04 -1.31
C ALA A 29 28.46 -3.46 -2.41
N VAL A 30 28.12 -3.63 -3.70
CA VAL A 30 29.05 -3.36 -4.82
C VAL A 30 29.11 -1.88 -5.27
N VAL A 31 28.26 -0.99 -4.77
CA VAL A 31 28.25 0.42 -5.22
C VAL A 31 28.57 1.40 -4.07
N PRO A 32 29.86 1.77 -3.88
CA PRO A 32 30.19 2.97 -3.13
C PRO A 32 29.68 4.20 -3.91
N LEU A 33 28.64 4.85 -3.39
CA LEU A 33 28.22 6.17 -3.92
C LEU A 33 29.33 7.18 -3.60
N ALA A 34 29.83 7.87 -4.62
CA ALA A 34 30.71 9.01 -4.43
C ALA A 34 30.05 10.04 -3.50
N GLU A 35 30.76 10.50 -2.46
CA GLU A 35 30.30 11.55 -1.56
C GLU A 35 30.23 12.87 -2.33
N MET A 36 29.09 13.12 -2.98
CA MET A 36 28.78 14.42 -3.54
C MET A 36 28.45 15.38 -2.40
N PRO A 37 28.87 16.66 -2.48
CA PRO A 37 28.45 17.67 -1.52
C PRO A 37 26.92 17.65 -1.42
N ALA A 38 26.41 17.53 -0.20
CA ALA A 38 24.98 17.40 0.03
C ALA A 38 24.25 18.57 -0.63
N PRO A 39 23.33 18.31 -1.58
CA PRO A 39 22.55 19.38 -2.17
C PRO A 39 21.74 20.08 -1.06
N PRO A 40 21.47 21.39 -1.19
CA PRO A 40 20.65 22.11 -0.23
C PRO A 40 19.35 21.34 -0.02
N ARG A 41 19.07 21.01 1.25
CA ARG A 41 17.97 20.14 1.64
C ARG A 41 16.68 20.91 1.48
N ALA A 42 16.03 20.82 0.32
CA ALA A 42 14.72 21.40 0.10
C ALA A 42 13.74 20.81 1.14
N ARG A 43 13.24 21.66 2.04
CA ARG A 43 12.22 21.27 3.01
C ARG A 43 10.87 21.25 2.31
N PRO A 44 10.11 20.14 2.38
CA PRO A 44 8.77 20.10 1.84
C PRO A 44 7.92 21.22 2.45
N ALA A 45 7.20 21.97 1.61
CA ALA A 45 6.33 23.10 1.96
C ALA A 45 7.01 24.40 2.44
N GLU A 46 8.34 24.56 2.28
CA GLU A 46 8.96 25.88 2.46
C GLU A 46 8.72 26.73 1.19
N ASN A 47 7.70 27.57 1.25
CA ASN A 47 7.40 28.55 0.22
C ASN A 47 8.56 29.56 0.15
N GLY A 48 9.51 29.31 -0.75
CA GLY A 48 10.52 30.29 -1.13
C GLY A 48 9.89 31.55 -1.73
N PRO A 49 10.69 32.56 -2.10
CA PRO A 49 10.19 33.81 -2.69
C PRO A 49 9.22 33.53 -3.86
N LEU A 50 8.09 34.24 -3.91
CA LEU A 50 7.05 34.04 -4.94
C LEU A 50 7.56 34.16 -6.39
N ARG A 51 8.69 34.83 -6.57
CA ARG A 51 9.36 35.05 -7.86
C ARG A 51 10.58 34.15 -8.08
N ARG A 52 10.81 33.13 -7.25
CA ARG A 52 11.93 32.20 -7.50
C ARG A 52 11.68 31.44 -8.81
N PRO A 53 12.70 31.26 -9.66
CA PRO A 53 12.56 30.38 -10.81
C PRO A 53 12.30 28.94 -10.32
N SER A 54 11.48 28.18 -11.06
CA SER A 54 11.30 26.75 -10.79
C SER A 54 12.65 26.05 -10.91
N GLU A 55 13.02 25.22 -9.94
CA GLU A 55 14.26 24.43 -9.99
C GLU A 55 14.25 23.44 -11.17
N ARG A 56 13.06 23.06 -11.65
CA ARG A 56 12.84 22.17 -12.80
C ARG A 56 11.72 22.72 -13.68
N PRO A 57 11.96 23.75 -14.51
CA PRO A 57 10.91 24.38 -15.33
C PRO A 57 10.32 23.46 -16.41
N GLN A 58 11.09 22.46 -16.83
CA GLN A 58 10.75 21.54 -17.92
C GLN A 58 10.27 20.17 -17.42
N GLU A 59 10.32 19.91 -16.12
CA GLU A 59 9.72 18.68 -15.60
C GLU A 59 8.20 18.83 -15.64
N ALA A 60 7.53 17.90 -16.33
CA ALA A 60 6.10 17.75 -16.17
C ALA A 60 5.82 17.59 -14.68
N ILE A 61 4.86 18.35 -14.15
CA ILE A 61 4.34 18.16 -12.80
C ILE A 61 3.58 16.83 -12.84
N GLY A 62 4.33 15.74 -12.80
CA GLY A 62 3.81 14.41 -12.77
C GLY A 62 3.10 14.26 -11.44
N THR A 63 1.77 14.22 -11.48
CA THR A 63 1.06 13.40 -10.51
C THR A 63 1.72 12.03 -10.62
N GLY A 64 2.52 11.65 -9.62
CA GLY A 64 3.15 10.34 -9.57
C GLY A 64 2.10 9.26 -9.85
N PRO A 65 2.49 8.06 -10.31
CA PRO A 65 1.55 7.03 -10.75
C PRO A 65 0.45 6.89 -9.70
N MET A 66 -0.75 7.38 -10.02
CA MET A 66 -1.89 7.16 -9.15
C MET A 66 -2.02 5.65 -9.05
N PRO A 67 -2.15 5.08 -7.84
CA PRO A 67 -2.41 3.67 -7.71
C PRO A 67 -3.61 3.36 -8.61
N ALA A 68 -3.41 2.42 -9.54
CA ALA A 68 -4.45 2.02 -10.47
C ALA A 68 -5.71 1.75 -9.65
N ALA A 69 -6.82 2.35 -10.06
CA ALA A 69 -8.10 2.09 -9.41
C ALA A 69 -8.29 0.57 -9.36
N PRO A 70 -8.68 -0.01 -8.21
CA PRO A 70 -8.90 -1.44 -8.12
C PRO A 70 -9.89 -1.84 -9.20
N ALA A 71 -9.51 -2.82 -10.01
CA ALA A 71 -10.37 -3.33 -11.07
C ALA A 71 -11.73 -3.73 -10.46
N PRO A 72 -12.85 -3.43 -11.14
CA PRO A 72 -14.14 -3.94 -10.69
C PRO A 72 -14.03 -5.48 -10.63
N VAL A 73 -14.33 -6.04 -9.46
CA VAL A 73 -14.45 -7.49 -9.28
C VAL A 73 -15.56 -7.99 -10.19
N GLN A 74 -15.19 -8.49 -11.36
CA GLN A 74 -16.11 -9.14 -12.29
C GLN A 74 -16.45 -10.52 -11.73
N GLY A 75 -17.74 -10.82 -11.58
CA GLY A 75 -18.22 -12.19 -11.31
C GLY A 75 -18.95 -12.42 -9.99
N VAL A 76 -19.32 -11.40 -9.23
CA VAL A 76 -20.29 -11.61 -8.14
C VAL A 76 -21.68 -11.71 -8.76
N ASP A 77 -22.21 -12.93 -8.83
CA ASP A 77 -23.61 -13.17 -9.20
C ASP A 77 -24.52 -12.57 -8.10
N THR A 78 -25.08 -11.41 -8.41
CA THR A 78 -25.88 -10.61 -7.49
C THR A 78 -27.18 -11.31 -7.09
N GLU A 79 -27.75 -12.15 -7.96
CA GLU A 79 -28.97 -12.90 -7.63
C GLU A 79 -28.68 -14.02 -6.63
N GLN A 80 -27.58 -14.76 -6.83
CA GLN A 80 -27.14 -15.75 -5.85
C GLN A 80 -26.80 -15.11 -4.51
N LEU A 81 -26.15 -13.94 -4.52
CA LEU A 81 -25.86 -13.21 -3.30
C LEU A 81 -27.15 -12.83 -2.56
N ARG A 82 -28.17 -12.36 -3.28
CA ARG A 82 -29.48 -11.97 -2.71
C ARG A 82 -30.19 -13.13 -2.03
N SER A 83 -30.21 -14.29 -2.71
CA SER A 83 -30.90 -15.48 -2.20
C SER A 83 -30.22 -16.11 -0.99
N GLN A 84 -28.88 -16.01 -0.89
CA GLN A 84 -28.11 -16.63 0.18
C GLN A 84 -27.93 -15.73 1.42
N LEU A 85 -28.04 -14.41 1.26
CA LEU A 85 -27.84 -13.43 2.34
C LEU A 85 -28.68 -13.69 3.60
N PRO A 86 -30.00 -13.96 3.50
CA PRO A 86 -30.83 -14.22 4.67
C PRO A 86 -30.37 -15.46 5.48
N ALA A 87 -29.94 -16.51 4.79
CA ALA A 87 -29.42 -17.72 5.44
C ALA A 87 -28.11 -17.44 6.18
N LEU A 88 -27.22 -16.64 5.59
CA LEU A 88 -25.97 -16.21 6.21
C LEU A 88 -26.20 -15.29 7.42
N GLU A 89 -27.20 -14.40 7.35
CA GLU A 89 -27.60 -13.56 8.49
C GLU A 89 -28.17 -14.40 9.64
N ALA A 90 -28.98 -15.41 9.34
CA ALA A 90 -29.49 -16.34 10.34
C ALA A 90 -28.35 -17.06 11.07
N ILE A 91 -27.35 -17.57 10.32
CA ILE A 91 -26.16 -18.22 10.90
C ILE A 91 -25.34 -17.23 11.74
N ALA A 92 -25.10 -16.02 11.25
CA ALA A 92 -24.36 -15.00 11.98
C ALA A 92 -25.07 -14.51 13.24
N SER A 93 -26.40 -14.59 13.31
CA SER A 93 -27.20 -14.20 14.46
C SER A 93 -27.15 -15.20 15.63
N GLN A 94 -26.64 -16.42 15.38
CA GLN A 94 -26.58 -17.45 16.42
C GLN A 94 -25.59 -17.06 17.54
N PRO A 95 -25.89 -17.43 18.80
CA PRO A 95 -25.05 -17.10 19.95
C PRO A 95 -23.65 -17.75 19.90
N GLY A 96 -23.45 -18.80 19.11
CA GLY A 96 -22.15 -19.44 18.87
C GLY A 96 -21.36 -18.90 17.67
N ALA A 97 -21.91 -17.96 16.90
CA ALA A 97 -21.23 -17.43 15.72
C ALA A 97 -20.05 -16.54 16.11
N SER A 98 -18.89 -16.80 15.48
CA SER A 98 -17.67 -16.04 15.73
C SER A 98 -17.83 -14.56 15.36
N SER A 99 -17.09 -13.68 16.04
CA SER A 99 -17.05 -12.25 15.71
C SER A 99 -16.62 -12.00 14.26
N GLN A 100 -15.76 -12.87 13.72
CA GLN A 100 -15.30 -12.80 12.33
C GLN A 100 -16.43 -13.15 11.35
N THR A 101 -17.26 -14.15 11.65
CA THR A 101 -18.44 -14.52 10.85
C THR A 101 -19.45 -13.37 10.80
N LYS A 102 -19.72 -12.74 11.94
CA LYS A 102 -20.61 -11.57 12.03
C LYS A 102 -20.08 -10.39 11.21
N ALA A 103 -18.78 -10.10 11.32
CA ALA A 103 -18.13 -9.05 10.56
C ALA A 103 -18.18 -9.33 9.04
N PHE A 104 -17.94 -10.58 8.64
CA PHE A 104 -17.99 -11.00 7.24
C PHE A 104 -19.39 -10.81 6.64
N VAL A 105 -20.45 -11.30 7.29
CA VAL A 105 -21.83 -11.14 6.79
C VAL A 105 -22.23 -9.67 6.73
N ARG A 106 -21.78 -8.86 7.69
CA ARG A 106 -22.00 -7.40 7.68
C ARG A 106 -21.32 -6.73 6.48
N GLN A 107 -20.09 -7.14 6.17
CA GLN A 107 -19.36 -6.63 4.99
C GLN A 107 -20.04 -7.08 3.70
N LEU A 108 -20.53 -8.32 3.64
CA LEU A 108 -21.26 -8.86 2.51
C LEU A 108 -22.55 -8.07 2.23
N ARG A 109 -23.30 -7.70 3.29
CA ARG A 109 -24.48 -6.83 3.20
C ARG A 109 -24.17 -5.46 2.63
N MET A 110 -23.05 -4.85 3.04
CA MET A 110 -22.61 -3.55 2.51
C MET A 110 -22.28 -3.63 1.02
N VAL A 111 -21.67 -4.73 0.58
CA VAL A 111 -21.38 -4.97 -0.84
C VAL A 111 -22.68 -5.19 -1.63
N ALA A 112 -23.63 -5.95 -1.09
CA ALA A 112 -24.94 -6.15 -1.71
C ALA A 112 -25.71 -4.82 -1.88
N MET A 113 -25.71 -3.95 -0.86
CA MET A 113 -26.32 -2.63 -0.94
C MET A 113 -25.64 -1.73 -1.97
N ARG A 114 -24.31 -1.74 -2.04
CA ARG A 114 -23.54 -0.98 -3.04
C ARG A 114 -23.87 -1.41 -4.48
N ASN A 115 -24.26 -2.66 -4.67
CA ASN A 115 -24.62 -3.23 -5.97
C ASN A 115 -26.13 -3.18 -6.27
N GLY A 116 -26.95 -2.55 -5.40
CA GLY A 116 -28.40 -2.40 -5.63
C GLY A 116 -29.23 -3.66 -5.41
N VAL A 117 -28.73 -4.61 -4.60
CA VAL A 117 -29.32 -5.96 -4.41
C VAL A 117 -30.21 -6.06 -3.16
N ALA A 118 -30.24 -5.02 -2.31
CA ALA A 118 -30.98 -5.01 -1.05
C ALA A 118 -32.48 -4.85 -1.26
#